data_AF-A0A9X8YLP1-F1
#
_entry.id   AF-A0A9X8YLP1-F1
#
_cell.length_a   1.000
_cell.length_b   1.000
_cell.length_c   1.000
_cell.angle_alpha   90.00
_cell.angle_beta   90.00
_cell.angle_gamma   90.00
#
_symmetry.space_group_name_H-M   'P 1'
#
loop_
_entity.id
_entity.type
_entity.pdbx_description
1 polymer ?
#
loop_
_entity_poly.entity_id
_entity_poly.type
_entity_poly.pdbx_seq_one_letter_code
_entity_poly.pdbx_strand_id
1 'polypeptide(L)' 'TRLLPGFAEARKAAQDIGALACGISGSGPTLFAVCNDGATAQRMAAWLQQHYLQNDEGFVHICRLDTAGARLLG' A
#
# COMPACT_ATOMS: atom_id res chain seq x y z
N THR A 1 19.06 -13.11 2.39
CA THR A 1 17.70 -13.03 2.97
C THR A 1 16.99 -11.81 2.42
N ARG A 2 15.98 -11.98 1.56
CA ARG A 2 15.06 -10.88 1.18
C ARG A 2 13.90 -10.92 2.16
N LEU A 3 13.82 -9.95 3.06
CA LEU A 3 12.77 -9.90 4.10
C LEU A 3 11.38 -9.56 3.52
N LEU A 4 11.33 -8.92 2.36
CA LEU A 4 10.11 -8.48 1.68
C LEU A 4 10.18 -8.82 0.18
N PRO A 5 9.67 -9.99 -0.24
CA PRO A 5 9.52 -10.31 -1.65
C PRO A 5 8.70 -9.21 -2.38
N GLY A 6 9.10 -8.85 -3.60
CA GLY A 6 8.38 -7.84 -4.41
C GLY A 6 8.54 -6.37 -3.98
N PHE A 7 9.14 -6.06 -2.83
CA PHE A 7 9.20 -4.66 -2.34
C PHE A 7 9.94 -3.70 -3.29
N ALA A 8 11.07 -4.13 -3.85
CA ALA A 8 11.84 -3.30 -4.78
C ALA A 8 11.05 -3.00 -6.07
N GLU A 9 10.28 -3.97 -6.56
CA GLU A 9 9.41 -3.84 -7.73
C GLU A 9 8.23 -2.93 -7.41
N ALA A 10 7.60 -3.10 -6.25
CA ALA A 10 6.51 -2.24 -5.80
C ALA A 10 6.95 -0.78 -5.63
N ARG A 11 8.15 -0.54 -5.10
CA ARG A 11 8.70 0.81 -4.98
C ARG A 11 8.92 1.46 -6.36
N LYS A 12 9.39 0.69 -7.34
CA LYS A 12 9.56 1.17 -8.72
C LYS A 12 8.20 1.48 -9.36
N ALA A 13 7.26 0.54 -9.27
CA ALA A 13 5.91 0.72 -9.80
C ALA A 13 5.19 1.92 -9.17
N ALA A 14 5.37 2.14 -7.87
CA ALA A 14 4.82 3.31 -7.19
C ALA A 14 5.33 4.63 -7.79
N GLN A 15 6.63 4.72 -8.08
CA GLN A 15 7.21 5.89 -8.75
C GLN A 15 6.66 6.05 -10.17
N ASP A 16 6.56 4.96 -10.93
CA ASP A 16 6.08 4.97 -12.32
C ASP A 16 4.57 5.33 -12.42
N ILE A 17 3.75 4.90 -11.45
CA ILE A 17 2.30 5.15 -11.41
C ILE A 17 1.98 6.58 -10.95
N GLY A 18 2.91 7.23 -10.23
CA GLY A 18 2.79 8.61 -9.76
C GLY A 18 2.52 8.76 -8.26
N ALA A 19 2.82 7.75 -7.43
CA ALA A 19 2.77 7.90 -5.99
C ALA A 19 3.84 8.88 -5.51
N LEU A 20 3.50 9.72 -4.53
CA LEU A 20 4.41 10.71 -3.94
C LEU A 20 5.51 10.05 -3.10
N ALA A 21 5.16 8.95 -2.44
CA ALA A 21 6.08 8.17 -1.60
C ALA A 21 5.61 6.72 -1.53
N CYS A 22 6.55 5.81 -1.30
CA CYS A 22 6.29 4.39 -1.05
C CYS A 22 7.26 3.88 0.01
N GLY A 23 6.77 3.06 0.93
CA GLY A 23 7.59 2.56 2.03
C GLY A 23 6.99 1.36 2.75
N ILE A 24 7.72 0.89 3.75
CA ILE A 24 7.29 -0.20 4.62
C ILE A 24 6.42 0.40 5.73
N SER A 25 5.26 -0.17 5.96
CA SER A 25 4.41 0.21 7.09
C SER A 25 4.90 -0.52 8.34
N GLY A 26 5.46 0.22 9.30
CA GLY A 26 6.10 -0.34 10.48
C GLY A 26 7.33 -1.18 10.12
N SER A 27 7.40 -2.42 10.64
CA SER A 27 8.45 -3.39 10.29
C SER A 27 8.14 -4.23 9.03
N GLY A 28 6.97 -4.04 8.42
CA GLY A 28 6.49 -4.86 7.31
C GLY A 28 5.78 -6.14 7.78
N PRO A 29 5.26 -6.97 6.84
CA PRO A 29 5.47 -6.91 5.39
C PRO A 29 4.58 -5.94 4.60
N THR A 30 3.65 -5.29 5.29
CA THR A 30 2.75 -4.29 4.71
C THR A 30 3.52 -3.13 4.08
N LEU A 31 3.12 -2.74 2.87
CA LEU A 31 3.62 -1.59 2.13
C LEU A 31 2.58 -0.47 2.18
N PHE A 32 3.04 0.78 2.26
CA PHE A 32 2.19 1.95 2.03
C PHE A 32 2.65 2.72 0.78
N ALA A 33 1.70 3.33 0.06
CA ALA A 33 1.95 4.27 -1.02
C ALA A 33 1.11 5.54 -0.81
N VAL A 34 1.74 6.71 -0.80
CA VAL A 34 1.07 8.00 -0.61
C VAL A 34 0.68 8.55 -1.98
N CYS A 35 -0.61 8.79 -2.19
CA CYS A 35 -1.17 9.37 -3.40
C CYS A 35 -1.95 10.64 -3.04
N ASN A 36 -1.91 11.67 -3.88
CA ASN A 36 -2.63 12.94 -3.68
C ASN A 36 -3.93 13.05 -4.49
N ASP A 37 -4.23 12.07 -5.35
CA ASP A 37 -5.48 11.97 -6.09
C ASP A 37 -6.03 10.54 -6.10
N GLY A 38 -7.35 10.43 -6.28
CA GLY A 38 -8.04 9.14 -6.23
C GLY A 38 -7.69 8.22 -7.40
N ALA A 39 -7.41 8.75 -8.60
CA ALA A 39 -7.11 7.94 -9.77
C ALA A 39 -5.76 7.22 -9.62
N THR A 40 -4.75 7.92 -9.11
CA THR A 40 -3.44 7.35 -8.78
C THR A 40 -3.55 6.31 -7.67
N ALA A 41 -4.35 6.57 -6.62
CA ALA A 41 -4.58 5.60 -5.55
C ALA A 41 -5.23 4.30 -6.08
N GLN A 42 -6.20 4.40 -6.98
CA GLN A 42 -6.85 3.24 -7.60
C GLN A 42 -5.89 2.43 -8.48
N ARG A 43 -5.07 3.10 -9.31
CA ARG A 43 -4.04 2.42 -10.11
C ARG A 43 -3.01 1.70 -9.23
N MET A 44 -2.59 2.33 -8.13
CA MET A 44 -1.71 1.67 -7.15
C MET A 44 -2.36 0.47 -6.49
N ALA A 45 -3.63 0.59 -6.07
CA ALA A 45 -4.33 -0.49 -5.42
C ALA A 45 -4.45 -1.72 -6.33
N ALA A 46 -4.84 -1.51 -7.59
CA ALA A 46 -4.91 -2.57 -8.60
C ALA A 46 -3.55 -3.23 -8.84
N TRP A 47 -2.48 -2.44 -8.98
CA TRP A 47 -1.14 -2.98 -9.18
C TRP A 47 -0.67 -3.83 -7.99
N LEU A 48 -0.86 -3.34 -6.76
CA LEU A 48 -0.49 -4.09 -5.55
C LEU A 48 -1.28 -5.39 -5.42
N GLN A 49 -2.56 -5.37 -5.78
CA GLN A 49 -3.41 -6.56 -5.72
C GLN A 49 -2.95 -7.65 -6.71
N GLN A 50 -2.46 -7.26 -7.88
CA GLN A 50 -1.99 -8.19 -8.90
C GLN A 50 -0.54 -8.66 -8.68
N HIS A 51 0.32 -7.82 -8.10
CA HIS A 51 1.77 -8.04 -8.14
C HIS A 51 2.44 -8.15 -6.76
N TYR A 52 1.82 -7.66 -5.69
CA TYR A 52 2.44 -7.61 -4.36
C TYR A 52 1.87 -8.64 -3.38
N LEU A 53 0.60 -9.02 -3.53
CA LEU A 53 0.00 -10.08 -2.73
C LEU A 53 0.72 -11.42 -2.97
N GLN A 54 1.05 -12.13 -1.90
CA GLN A 54 1.80 -13.39 -1.96
C GLN A 54 0.88 -14.62 -1.94
N ASN A 55 -0.35 -14.45 -1.46
CA ASN A 55 -1.38 -15.47 -1.32
C ASN A 55 -2.76 -14.81 -1.15
N ASP A 56 -3.80 -15.62 -0.98
CA ASP A 56 -5.20 -15.18 -0.91
C ASP A 56 -5.58 -14.53 0.45
N GLU A 57 -4.69 -14.54 1.45
CA GLU A 57 -4.92 -13.89 2.74
C GLU A 57 -4.58 -12.39 2.70
N GLY A 58 -3.81 -11.97 1.70
CA GLY A 58 -3.41 -10.59 1.51
C GLY A 58 -4.54 -9.71 0.96
N PHE A 59 -4.54 -8.43 1.34
CA PHE A 59 -5.53 -7.46 0.87
C PHE A 59 -4.89 -6.09 0.62
N VAL A 60 -5.62 -5.25 -0.13
CA VAL A 60 -5.22 -3.88 -0.45
C VAL A 60 -6.37 -2.94 -0.10
N HIS A 61 -6.07 -1.88 0.65
CA HIS A 61 -7.04 -0.85 1.00
C HIS A 61 -6.51 0.54 0.67
N ILE A 62 -7.39 1.37 0.12
CA ILE A 62 -7.17 2.81 -0.01
C ILE A 62 -7.73 3.46 1.25
N CYS A 63 -6.85 4.09 2.04
CA CYS A 63 -7.20 4.65 3.33
C CYS A 63 -6.90 6.16 3.40
N ARG A 64 -7.51 6.81 4.38
CA ARG A 64 -7.11 8.12 4.88
C ARG A 64 -6.77 7.99 6.36
N LEU A 65 -6.13 9.00 6.93
CA LEU A 65 -5.89 9.04 8.37
C LEU A 65 -7.24 8.99 9.10
N ASP A 66 -7.38 8.09 10.07
CA ASP A 66 -8.51 8.12 11.00
C ASP A 66 -8.23 9.21 12.04
N THR A 67 -8.96 10.33 11.94
CA THR A 67 -8.77 11.50 12.81
C THR A 67 -9.46 11.34 14.17
N ALA A 68 -10.34 10.36 14.33
CA ALA A 68 -11.02 10.09 15.60
C ALA A 68 -10.24 9.10 16.47
N GLY A 69 -9.50 8.17 15.85
CA GLY A 69 -8.80 7.10 16.56
C GLY A 69 -9.78 6.09 17.17
N ALA A 70 -9.41 5.53 18.32
CA ALA A 70 -10.25 4.59 19.06
C ALA A 70 -11.52 5.28 19.59
N ARG A 71 -12.68 4.63 19.43
CA ARG A 71 -14.00 5.15 19.83
C ARG A 71 -14.93 4.02 20.25
N LEU A 72 -15.89 4.33 21.13
CA LEU A 72 -16.96 3.40 21.52
C LEU A 72 -17.86 3.12 20.32
N LEU A 73 -18.17 1.84 20.09
CA LEU A 73 -19.05 1.40 19.00
C LEU A 73 -20.52 1.26 19.44
N GLY A 74 -20.77 1.22 20.74
CA GLY A 74 -22.07 0.98 21.39
C GLY A 74 -21.85 0.46 22.80
#